data_AF-A0A2G9QKN0-F1
#
_entry.id   AF-A0A2G9QKN0-F1
#
_cell.length_a   1.000
_cell.length_b   1.000
_cell.length_c   1.000
_cell.angle_alpha   90.00
_cell.angle_beta   90.00
_cell.angle_gamma   90.00
#
_symmetry.space_group_name_H-M   'P 1'
#
loop_
_entity.id
_entity.type
_entity.pdbx_description
1 polymer ?
#
loop_
_entity_poly.entity_id
_entity_poly.type
_entity_poly.pdbx_seq_one_letter_code
_entity_poly.pdbx_strand_id
1 'polypeptide(L)'
;LGFDCSLGSYSCYDPCVTRTVLNEPWRSVTYTLSYTPNCDSSKNGWYQFVGSGGDRIPEYCIPTYRCNTAAPVWMSGTHPVITDGIVNRMACANWYGNCCQWTSTIQVKACPLGYYVYKLIGTPACYLTYCTETTSSSTSIGLVCTISLGSYSCYDPCVTRTVLNEPWRSVNYTLSYTPNCDSSMNGWYQFNSSGGVRIPEYCVPIYRCNTYAPVWMNGAHPAITDGIVNRTACANWGGDCCQWTSTIQVKACPLGYYVYKLIGTPASGCYLTYCTETTSSSTTIGLVCTISLGSYSCYDPCVNRTVLNEPWRSANNTLYQTAKCDSSMNGWYQFNSSGGVRIPEYCVPVYSCNTHAPVWMNGTHPVITDGIVNRTACANWLGNCCQWTSTIQVKACPLGYYVYKLIGTPGSACSLTYCT
;
A
#
# COMPACT_ATOMS: atom_id res chain seq x y z
N LEU A 1 5.59 -1.55 22.28
CA LEU A 1 4.70 -0.90 21.28
C LEU A 1 3.61 -1.90 20.92
N GLY A 2 2.37 -1.68 21.36
CA GLY A 2 1.24 -2.55 21.03
C GLY A 2 0.70 -3.46 22.15
N PHE A 3 1.29 -3.41 23.34
CA PHE A 3 0.71 -4.04 24.55
C PHE A 3 0.08 -2.96 25.42
N ASP A 4 -1.04 -3.28 26.08
CA ASP A 4 -1.65 -2.42 27.09
C ASP A 4 -1.09 -2.80 28.46
N CYS A 5 -0.51 -1.83 29.17
CA CYS A 5 0.13 -2.03 30.46
C CYS A 5 -0.63 -1.21 31.51
N SER A 6 -1.07 -1.82 32.61
CA SER A 6 -1.73 -1.08 33.67
C SER A 6 -0.71 -0.33 34.54
N LEU A 7 -1.02 0.93 34.86
CA LEU A 7 -0.19 1.74 35.76
C LEU A 7 -0.11 1.05 37.13
N GLY A 8 1.10 0.61 37.50
CA GLY A 8 1.37 -0.05 38.79
C GLY A 8 1.42 -1.58 38.76
N SER A 9 1.30 -2.22 37.60
CA SER A 9 1.58 -3.66 37.44
C SER A 9 2.69 -3.92 36.43
N TYR A 10 3.49 -4.98 36.63
CA TYR A 10 4.53 -5.41 35.69
C TYR A 10 3.99 -6.27 34.54
N SER A 11 2.66 -6.43 34.43
CA SER A 11 2.03 -7.28 33.42
C SER A 11 1.41 -6.43 32.31
N CYS A 12 1.90 -6.62 31.09
CA CYS A 12 1.29 -6.07 29.88
C CYS A 12 0.61 -7.20 29.11
N TYR A 13 -0.56 -6.94 28.54
CA TYR A 13 -1.30 -7.91 27.72
C TYR A 13 -1.54 -7.37 26.31
N ASP A 14 -1.68 -8.29 25.35
CA ASP A 14 -2.06 -7.94 23.99
C ASP A 14 -3.59 -7.90 23.88
N PRO A 15 -4.21 -6.74 23.59
CA PRO A 15 -5.66 -6.65 23.43
C PRO A 15 -6.20 -7.44 22.22
N CYS A 16 -5.35 -7.85 21.27
CA CYS A 16 -5.71 -8.82 20.24
C CYS A 16 -5.92 -10.23 20.83
N VAL A 17 -5.35 -10.55 21.98
CA VAL A 17 -5.53 -11.85 22.64
C VAL A 17 -6.65 -11.76 23.68
N THR A 18 -6.60 -10.75 24.56
CA THR A 18 -7.55 -10.58 25.67
C THR A 18 -8.47 -9.38 25.43
N ARG A 19 -9.73 -9.66 25.09
CA ARG A 19 -10.77 -8.65 24.79
C ARG A 19 -12.17 -9.21 25.01
N THR A 20 -13.15 -8.33 25.15
CA THR A 20 -14.55 -8.69 25.16
C THR A 20 -15.13 -8.66 23.75
N VAL A 21 -15.92 -9.66 23.37
CA VAL A 21 -16.56 -9.72 22.06
C VAL A 21 -17.96 -9.11 22.15
N LEU A 22 -18.28 -8.25 21.18
CA LEU A 22 -19.58 -7.58 21.01
C LEU A 22 -20.20 -8.09 19.70
N ASN A 23 -21.37 -8.73 19.80
CA ASN A 23 -22.09 -9.35 18.69
C ASN A 23 -23.55 -8.90 18.66
N GLU A 24 -23.80 -7.64 18.96
CA GLU A 24 -25.15 -7.10 18.98
C GLU A 24 -25.55 -6.58 17.59
N PRO A 25 -26.56 -7.16 16.91
CA PRO A 25 -26.94 -6.78 15.55
C PRO A 25 -27.41 -5.33 15.40
N TRP A 26 -27.95 -4.77 16.48
CA TRP A 26 -28.48 -3.40 16.51
C TRP A 26 -27.41 -2.33 16.39
N ARG A 27 -26.12 -2.68 16.47
CA ARG A 27 -25.00 -1.75 16.27
C ARG A 27 -24.81 -1.32 14.82
N SER A 28 -25.41 -2.05 13.86
CA SER A 28 -25.27 -1.73 12.44
C SER A 28 -25.71 -0.31 12.11
N VAL A 29 -24.92 0.37 11.28
CA VAL A 29 -25.28 1.66 10.66
C VAL A 29 -26.57 1.60 9.85
N THR A 30 -27.00 0.41 9.42
CA THR A 30 -28.28 0.20 8.73
C THR A 30 -29.47 0.04 9.68
N TYR A 31 -29.21 -0.18 10.98
CA TYR A 31 -30.24 -0.41 11.99
C TYR A 31 -30.87 0.93 12.41
N THR A 32 -32.19 1.06 12.31
CA THR A 32 -32.91 2.29 12.68
C THR A 32 -33.28 2.33 14.16
N LEU A 33 -33.53 3.53 14.69
CA LEU A 33 -34.02 3.70 16.05
C LEU A 33 -35.34 2.93 16.29
N SER A 34 -35.37 2.13 17.35
CA SER A 34 -36.56 1.45 17.86
C SER A 34 -37.12 2.17 19.10
N TYR A 35 -38.27 1.70 19.59
CA TYR A 35 -38.88 2.22 20.83
C TYR A 35 -38.03 2.03 22.09
N THR A 36 -37.06 1.11 22.06
CA THR A 36 -36.12 0.85 23.16
C THR A 36 -34.69 1.11 22.68
N PRO A 37 -34.22 2.37 22.71
CA PRO A 37 -32.87 2.72 22.30
C PRO A 37 -31.82 2.06 23.20
N ASN A 38 -30.69 1.67 22.61
CA ASN A 38 -29.54 1.20 23.37
C ASN A 38 -28.60 2.36 23.71
N CYS A 39 -27.74 2.13 24.70
CA CYS A 39 -26.65 3.03 25.03
C CYS A 39 -25.40 2.28 25.49
N ASP A 40 -24.23 2.87 25.24
CA ASP A 40 -22.92 2.32 25.58
C ASP A 40 -22.27 3.06 26.77
N SER A 41 -23.07 3.63 27.68
CA SER A 41 -22.58 4.38 28.86
C SER A 41 -21.78 3.51 29.84
N SER A 42 -21.97 2.19 29.79
CA SER A 42 -21.29 1.21 30.65
C SER A 42 -20.01 0.62 30.04
N LYS A 43 -19.65 0.96 28.80
CA LYS A 43 -18.46 0.39 28.15
C LYS A 43 -17.18 0.87 28.83
N ASN A 44 -16.27 -0.05 29.13
CA ASN A 44 -14.96 0.27 29.68
C ASN A 44 -14.01 -0.91 29.44
N GLY A 45 -13.06 -0.75 28.52
CA GLY A 45 -12.05 -1.77 28.22
C GLY A 45 -11.92 -2.07 26.74
N TRP A 46 -11.23 -3.18 26.41
CA TRP A 46 -10.96 -3.60 25.03
C TRP A 46 -12.08 -4.48 24.49
N TYR A 47 -12.63 -4.08 23.35
CA TYR A 47 -13.73 -4.75 22.67
C TYR A 47 -13.38 -5.09 21.22
N GLN A 48 -13.94 -6.19 20.72
CA GLN A 48 -14.00 -6.52 19.29
C GLN A 48 -15.46 -6.61 18.88
N PHE A 49 -15.82 -5.96 17.77
CA PHE A 49 -17.12 -6.12 17.14
C PHE A 49 -17.11 -7.31 16.18
N VAL A 50 -18.17 -8.12 16.19
CA VAL A 50 -18.34 -9.27 15.30
C VAL A 50 -19.81 -9.44 14.91
N GLY A 51 -20.04 -10.27 13.88
CA GLY A 51 -21.37 -10.72 13.49
C GLY A 51 -22.16 -9.72 12.64
N SER A 52 -23.48 -9.84 12.64
CA SER A 52 -24.36 -9.14 11.68
C SER A 52 -24.52 -7.65 11.97
N GLY A 53 -24.13 -7.18 13.16
CA GLY A 53 -24.09 -5.76 13.49
C GLY A 53 -22.95 -5.01 12.82
N GLY A 54 -21.92 -5.72 12.34
CA GLY A 54 -20.69 -5.12 11.82
C GLY A 54 -19.46 -5.52 12.63
N ASP A 55 -18.29 -5.25 12.08
CA ASP A 55 -16.99 -5.69 12.60
C ASP A 55 -16.02 -4.54 12.90
N ARG A 56 -16.40 -3.30 12.58
CA ARG A 56 -15.61 -2.09 12.87
C ARG A 56 -16.49 -0.86 13.07
N ILE A 57 -15.97 0.13 13.80
CA ILE A 57 -16.59 1.45 13.93
C ILE A 57 -16.44 2.19 12.59
N PRO A 58 -17.47 2.88 12.06
CA PRO A 58 -17.36 3.64 10.82
C PRO A 58 -16.44 4.87 10.98
N GLU A 59 -15.73 5.23 9.91
CA GLU A 59 -14.81 6.39 9.87
C GLU A 59 -15.48 7.69 9.41
N TYR A 60 -16.81 7.69 9.33
CA TYR A 60 -17.61 8.79 8.80
C TYR A 60 -18.81 9.08 9.70
N CYS A 61 -19.30 10.32 9.60
CA CYS A 61 -20.46 10.77 10.36
C CYS A 61 -21.72 9.97 10.02
N ILE A 62 -22.29 9.33 11.04
CA ILE A 62 -23.53 8.56 10.90
C ILE A 62 -24.74 9.49 11.14
N PRO A 63 -25.77 9.48 10.28
CA PRO A 63 -26.99 10.24 10.51
C PRO A 63 -27.66 9.86 11.84
N THR A 64 -28.29 10.82 12.52
CA THR A 64 -29.04 10.55 13.76
C THR A 64 -30.06 9.42 13.58
N TYR A 65 -30.41 8.75 14.68
CA TYR A 65 -31.41 7.66 14.70
C TYR A 65 -30.98 6.37 13.98
N ARG A 66 -29.67 6.08 14.00
CA ARG A 66 -29.06 4.83 13.51
C ARG A 66 -28.42 4.04 14.65
N CYS A 67 -28.07 2.78 14.40
CA CYS A 67 -27.42 1.88 15.38
C CYS A 67 -28.24 1.72 16.67
N ASN A 68 -29.57 1.73 16.51
CA ASN A 68 -30.58 1.78 17.57
C ASN A 68 -30.31 2.84 18.65
N THR A 69 -29.84 4.03 18.26
CA THR A 69 -29.61 5.13 19.20
C THR A 69 -29.99 6.47 18.60
N ALA A 70 -30.16 7.49 19.44
CA ALA A 70 -30.49 8.82 18.98
C ALA A 70 -29.25 9.53 18.39
N ALA A 71 -28.13 9.49 19.12
CA ALA A 71 -26.86 10.12 18.77
C ALA A 71 -25.77 9.07 18.46
N PRO A 72 -25.67 8.60 17.21
CA PRO A 72 -24.72 7.56 16.85
C PRO A 72 -23.27 8.04 16.96
N VAL A 73 -22.41 7.16 17.44
CA VAL A 73 -20.98 7.41 17.61
C VAL A 73 -20.19 6.75 16.49
N TRP A 74 -19.35 7.54 15.83
CA TRP A 74 -18.42 7.15 14.77
C TRP A 74 -16.99 7.57 15.13
N MET A 75 -16.00 7.10 14.37
CA MET A 75 -14.59 7.37 14.65
C MET A 75 -14.01 8.39 13.66
N SER A 76 -13.50 9.49 14.19
CA SER A 76 -12.75 10.48 13.41
C SER A 76 -11.30 10.05 13.24
N GLY A 77 -10.92 9.81 11.99
CA GLY A 77 -9.62 9.29 11.56
C GLY A 77 -9.70 7.85 11.08
N THR A 78 -8.67 7.41 10.34
CA THR A 78 -8.62 6.07 9.76
C THR A 78 -8.23 5.01 10.79
N HIS A 79 -8.67 3.77 10.60
CA HIS A 79 -8.19 2.64 11.40
C HIS A 79 -6.67 2.49 11.22
N PRO A 80 -5.94 2.10 12.29
CA PRO A 80 -4.51 1.86 12.20
C PRO A 80 -4.20 0.68 11.27
N VAL A 81 -2.96 0.64 10.76
CA VAL A 81 -2.38 -0.60 10.21
C VAL A 81 -1.63 -1.37 11.31
N ILE A 82 -1.25 -2.63 11.04
CA ILE A 82 -0.59 -3.50 12.04
C ILE A 82 0.66 -2.84 12.64
N THR A 83 1.43 -2.10 11.84
CA THR A 83 2.67 -1.44 12.26
C THR A 83 2.45 -0.25 13.18
N ASP A 84 1.26 0.35 13.20
CA ASP A 84 0.97 1.53 14.02
C ASP A 84 0.83 1.19 15.51
N GLY A 85 0.57 -0.08 15.85
CA GLY A 85 0.32 -0.51 17.23
C GLY A 85 -0.99 0.05 17.79
N ILE A 86 -0.96 0.52 19.05
CA ILE A 86 -2.11 1.14 19.71
C ILE A 86 -2.10 2.63 19.40
N VAL A 87 -3.13 3.12 18.73
CA VAL A 87 -3.28 4.54 18.38
C VAL A 87 -4.49 5.15 19.05
N ASN A 88 -4.40 6.44 19.38
CA ASN A 88 -5.55 7.21 19.85
C ASN A 88 -6.40 7.66 18.66
N ARG A 89 -7.72 7.61 18.82
CA ARG A 89 -8.71 8.12 17.87
C ARG A 89 -9.80 8.88 18.61
N MET A 90 -10.42 9.82 17.93
CA MET A 90 -11.55 10.57 18.49
C MET A 90 -12.84 9.90 18.08
N ALA A 91 -13.64 9.46 19.03
CA ALA A 91 -15.00 9.04 18.81
C ALA A 91 -15.92 10.26 18.89
N CYS A 92 -16.69 10.49 17.82
CA CYS A 92 -17.57 11.63 17.62
C CYS A 92 -19.03 11.16 17.62
N ALA A 93 -19.90 11.87 18.31
CA ALA A 93 -21.34 11.61 18.28
C ALA A 93 -22.08 12.67 17.48
N ASN A 94 -22.93 12.25 16.54
CA ASN A 94 -23.73 13.16 15.74
C ASN A 94 -25.02 13.56 16.46
N TRP A 95 -25.26 14.86 16.63
CA TRP A 95 -26.48 15.39 17.23
C TRP A 95 -26.73 16.86 16.86
N TYR A 96 -28.01 17.28 16.77
CA TYR A 96 -28.42 18.65 16.44
C TYR A 96 -27.71 19.28 15.21
N GLY A 97 -27.47 18.49 14.16
CA GLY A 97 -26.81 18.98 12.95
C GLY A 97 -25.29 19.14 13.07
N ASN A 98 -24.70 18.82 14.22
CA ASN A 98 -23.26 18.75 14.42
C ASN A 98 -22.82 17.27 14.45
N CYS A 99 -22.03 16.88 13.46
CA CYS A 99 -21.49 15.53 13.33
C CYS A 99 -20.57 15.09 14.48
N CYS A 100 -20.04 16.02 15.28
CA CYS A 100 -19.17 15.73 16.40
C CYS A 100 -19.56 16.60 17.61
N GLN A 101 -20.83 16.53 17.99
CA GLN A 101 -21.37 17.28 19.12
C GLN A 101 -20.76 16.85 20.45
N TRP A 102 -20.55 15.54 20.62
CA TRP A 102 -19.80 14.98 21.75
C TRP A 102 -18.57 14.26 21.24
N THR A 103 -17.50 14.36 22.03
CA THR A 103 -16.21 13.74 21.73
C THR A 103 -15.77 12.86 22.90
N SER A 104 -15.06 11.79 22.56
CA SER A 104 -14.35 10.95 23.52
C SER A 104 -13.09 10.41 22.85
N THR A 105 -12.01 10.23 23.60
CA THR A 105 -10.79 9.60 23.06
C THR A 105 -10.87 8.09 23.30
N ILE A 106 -10.77 7.32 22.23
CA ILE A 106 -10.68 5.86 22.25
C ILE A 106 -9.29 5.43 21.79
N GLN A 107 -8.92 4.19 22.08
CA GLN A 107 -7.72 3.58 21.51
C GLN A 107 -8.09 2.47 20.54
N VAL A 108 -7.33 2.31 19.46
CA VAL A 108 -7.59 1.31 18.43
C VAL A 108 -6.30 0.59 18.08
N LYS A 109 -6.40 -0.72 17.84
CA LYS A 109 -5.28 -1.54 17.36
C LYS A 109 -5.77 -2.47 16.25
N ALA A 110 -4.96 -2.61 15.20
CA ALA A 110 -5.15 -3.62 14.16
C ALA A 110 -4.51 -4.95 14.58
N CYS A 111 -5.23 -6.05 14.38
CA CYS A 111 -4.77 -7.38 14.77
C CYS A 111 -4.38 -8.25 13.56
N PRO A 112 -3.45 -9.22 13.71
CA PRO A 112 -2.91 -9.99 12.58
C PRO A 112 -3.91 -10.78 11.74
N LEU A 113 -5.08 -11.14 12.30
CA LEU A 113 -6.14 -11.87 11.59
C LEU A 113 -7.17 -10.95 10.92
N GLY A 114 -6.83 -9.67 10.70
CA GLY A 114 -7.65 -8.73 9.91
C GLY A 114 -8.86 -8.15 10.64
N TYR A 115 -8.84 -8.09 11.98
CA TYR A 115 -9.86 -7.43 12.79
C TYR A 115 -9.27 -6.31 13.64
N TYR A 116 -10.15 -5.47 14.19
CA TYR A 116 -9.77 -4.37 15.07
C TYR A 116 -10.24 -4.61 16.50
N VAL A 117 -9.49 -4.06 17.44
CA VAL A 117 -9.87 -3.98 18.84
C VAL A 117 -9.88 -2.52 19.28
N TYR A 118 -10.88 -2.17 20.08
CA TYR A 118 -11.16 -0.80 20.49
C TYR A 118 -11.18 -0.73 22.01
N LYS A 119 -10.37 0.14 22.59
CA LYS A 119 -10.49 0.53 24.00
C LYS A 119 -11.58 1.58 24.10
N LEU A 120 -12.79 1.13 24.40
CA LEU A 120 -13.98 1.98 24.51
C LEU A 120 -14.11 2.50 25.93
N ILE A 121 -14.67 3.71 26.02
CA ILE A 121 -15.05 4.34 27.28
C ILE A 121 -16.54 4.65 27.26
N GLY A 122 -17.15 4.73 28.44
CA GLY A 122 -18.58 4.92 28.58
C GLY A 122 -19.01 6.21 27.90
N THR A 123 -20.05 6.16 27.08
CA THR A 123 -20.57 7.37 26.44
C THR A 123 -21.14 8.34 27.49
N PRO A 124 -21.01 9.67 27.30
CA PRO A 124 -21.44 10.66 28.30
C PRO A 124 -22.93 10.65 28.65
N ALA A 125 -23.78 10.05 27.82
CA ALA A 125 -25.21 9.97 28.06
C ALA A 125 -25.84 8.72 27.44
N CYS A 126 -26.98 8.28 28.00
CA CYS A 126 -27.66 7.05 27.58
C CYS A 126 -28.57 7.23 26.35
N TYR A 127 -28.04 7.87 25.32
CA TYR A 127 -28.63 7.96 23.97
C TYR A 127 -27.52 7.97 22.89
N LEU A 128 -26.33 7.45 23.24
CA LEU A 128 -25.16 7.31 22.39
C LEU A 128 -24.71 5.85 22.36
N THR A 129 -24.48 5.32 21.16
CA THR A 129 -23.90 3.98 20.92
C THR A 129 -22.79 4.03 19.90
N TYR A 130 -21.77 3.20 20.10
CA TYR A 130 -20.75 2.94 19.08
C TYR A 130 -21.39 2.14 17.94
N CYS A 131 -21.57 2.83 16.82
CA CYS A 131 -22.02 2.21 15.59
C CYS A 131 -20.97 1.27 15.04
N THR A 132 -21.42 0.30 14.26
CA THR A 132 -20.56 -0.60 13.50
C THR A 132 -21.06 -0.77 12.08
N GLU A 133 -20.15 -1.07 11.19
CA GLU A 133 -20.44 -1.48 9.82
C GLU A 133 -19.68 -2.77 9.50
N THR A 134 -20.15 -3.51 8.52
CA THR A 134 -19.54 -4.78 8.11
C THR A 134 -18.59 -4.54 6.94
N THR A 135 -17.39 -5.10 7.01
CA THR A 135 -16.45 -5.14 5.87
C THR A 135 -17.01 -5.86 4.62
N SER A 136 -18.10 -6.63 4.74
CA SER A 136 -18.60 -7.58 3.73
C SER A 136 -19.88 -7.19 2.98
N SER A 137 -20.39 -5.96 3.07
CA SER A 137 -21.23 -5.39 1.99
C SER A 137 -20.32 -4.79 0.92
N SER A 138 -19.66 -5.67 0.14
CA SER A 138 -18.84 -5.40 -1.04
C SER A 138 -17.97 -4.12 -1.00
N THR A 139 -16.69 -4.31 -0.62
CA THR A 139 -15.54 -3.41 -0.83
C THR A 139 -15.65 -2.00 -0.20
N SER A 140 -14.95 -1.74 0.90
CA SER A 140 -14.73 -0.34 1.36
C SER A 140 -13.31 -0.07 1.89
N ILE A 141 -12.34 -0.95 1.66
CA ILE A 141 -10.93 -0.54 1.75
C ILE A 141 -10.62 0.25 0.48
N GLY A 142 -10.54 1.57 0.62
CA GLY A 142 -10.15 2.49 -0.46
C GLY A 142 -11.27 2.96 -1.39
N LEU A 143 -12.55 2.86 -1.02
CA LEU A 143 -13.61 3.59 -1.72
C LEU A 143 -13.85 4.96 -1.06
N VAL A 144 -14.34 5.91 -1.86
CA VAL A 144 -14.80 7.21 -1.38
C VAL A 144 -16.31 7.14 -1.31
N CYS A 145 -16.86 7.22 -0.09
CA CYS A 145 -18.28 7.16 0.14
C CYS A 145 -18.81 8.55 0.51
N THR A 146 -19.88 8.96 -0.16
CA THR A 146 -20.56 10.24 0.08
C THR A 146 -22.04 10.01 0.34
N ILE A 147 -22.64 10.92 1.10
CA ILE A 147 -24.07 10.93 1.37
C ILE A 147 -24.66 12.08 0.55
N SER A 148 -25.54 11.76 -0.38
CA SER A 148 -26.34 12.74 -1.13
C SER A 148 -27.82 12.43 -0.92
N LEU A 149 -28.57 13.41 -0.38
CA LEU A 149 -30.02 13.32 -0.16
C LEU A 149 -30.47 12.05 0.61
N GLY A 150 -29.69 11.63 1.61
CA GLY A 150 -29.99 10.44 2.42
C GLY A 150 -29.71 9.09 1.74
N SER A 151 -29.17 9.10 0.52
CA SER A 151 -28.66 7.91 -0.18
C SER A 151 -27.15 7.80 -0.02
N TYR A 152 -26.69 6.59 0.31
CA TYR A 152 -25.28 6.25 0.47
C TYR A 152 -24.74 5.76 -0.88
N SER A 153 -23.75 6.46 -1.45
CA SER A 153 -23.07 6.03 -2.67
C SER A 153 -21.57 6.04 -2.47
N CYS A 154 -20.94 4.94 -2.85
CA CYS A 154 -19.48 4.82 -2.87
C CYS A 154 -19.01 4.77 -4.31
N TYR A 155 -17.90 5.45 -4.58
CA TYR A 155 -17.19 5.31 -5.83
C TYR A 155 -15.72 5.00 -5.57
N ASP A 156 -15.11 4.29 -6.52
CA ASP A 156 -13.68 4.04 -6.47
C ASP A 156 -12.94 5.21 -7.12
N PRO A 157 -12.06 5.95 -6.41
CA PRO A 157 -11.26 6.98 -7.04
C PRO A 157 -10.27 6.43 -8.07
N CYS A 158 -9.98 5.13 -8.06
CA CYS A 158 -9.30 4.47 -9.18
C CYS A 158 -10.16 4.46 -10.44
N VAL A 159 -11.49 4.41 -10.35
CA VAL A 159 -12.36 4.46 -11.54
C VAL A 159 -12.71 5.91 -11.89
N THR A 160 -13.12 6.70 -10.90
CA THR A 160 -13.63 8.05 -11.08
C THR A 160 -12.59 9.07 -10.61
N ARG A 161 -11.81 9.59 -11.56
CA ARG A 161 -10.72 10.55 -11.33
C ARG A 161 -10.50 11.45 -12.54
N THR A 162 -9.87 12.59 -12.31
CA THR A 162 -9.35 13.44 -13.39
C THR A 162 -7.93 13.01 -13.75
N VAL A 163 -7.65 12.88 -15.05
CA VAL A 163 -6.30 12.56 -15.53
C VAL A 163 -5.57 13.85 -15.85
N LEU A 164 -4.38 14.00 -15.26
CA LEU A 164 -3.45 15.10 -15.45
C LEU A 164 -2.33 14.64 -16.39
N ASN A 165 -2.26 15.25 -17.57
CA ASN A 165 -1.34 14.87 -18.63
C ASN A 165 -0.29 15.95 -18.92
N GLU A 166 -0.08 16.87 -17.99
CA GLU A 166 0.80 18.00 -18.20
C GLU A 166 2.28 17.60 -18.05
N PRO A 167 3.13 17.76 -19.09
CA PRO A 167 4.53 17.34 -19.04
C PRO A 167 5.40 18.27 -18.18
N TRP A 168 4.97 19.52 -17.98
CA TRP A 168 5.70 20.52 -17.19
C TRP A 168 5.74 20.21 -15.70
N ARG A 169 4.97 19.24 -15.22
CA ARG A 169 5.00 18.75 -13.83
C ARG A 169 6.27 17.95 -13.51
N SER A 170 7.05 17.55 -14.52
CA SER A 170 8.25 16.74 -14.32
C SER A 170 9.28 17.41 -13.41
N VAL A 171 9.89 16.63 -12.51
CA VAL A 171 11.08 17.03 -11.75
C VAL A 171 12.25 17.45 -12.65
N ASN A 172 12.28 16.99 -13.90
CA ASN A 172 13.29 17.38 -14.88
C ASN A 172 12.99 18.72 -15.55
N TYR A 173 11.76 19.24 -15.43
CA TYR A 173 11.35 20.50 -16.05
C TYR A 173 11.85 21.68 -15.21
N THR A 174 12.57 22.61 -15.81
CA THR A 174 13.07 23.82 -15.12
C THR A 174 12.05 24.96 -15.20
N LEU A 175 12.14 25.91 -14.25
CA LEU A 175 11.33 27.11 -14.24
C LEU A 175 11.45 27.90 -15.56
N SER A 176 10.31 28.25 -16.15
CA SER A 176 10.20 29.13 -17.31
C SER A 176 9.64 30.52 -16.90
N TYR A 177 9.59 31.46 -17.84
CA TYR A 177 9.02 32.80 -17.62
C TYR A 177 7.53 32.78 -17.24
N THR A 178 6.81 31.71 -17.57
CA THR A 178 5.41 31.49 -17.23
C THR A 178 5.30 30.27 -16.30
N PRO A 179 5.47 30.46 -14.99
CA PRO A 179 5.34 29.39 -14.01
C PRO A 179 3.90 28.90 -13.89
N ASN A 180 3.75 27.62 -13.58
CA ASN A 180 2.46 27.02 -13.24
C ASN A 180 2.27 26.94 -11.72
N CYS A 181 1.01 26.81 -11.31
CA CYS A 181 0.63 26.57 -9.93
C CYS A 181 -0.68 25.77 -9.86
N ASP A 182 -0.82 25.04 -8.77
CA ASP A 182 -1.93 24.14 -8.48
C ASP A 182 -2.86 24.70 -7.38
N SER A 183 -3.10 26.01 -7.37
CA SER A 183 -3.92 26.68 -6.35
C SER A 183 -5.40 26.33 -6.40
N SER A 184 -5.89 25.84 -7.55
CA SER A 184 -7.31 25.50 -7.79
C SER A 184 -7.61 24.00 -7.72
N MET A 185 -6.64 23.17 -7.32
CA MET A 185 -6.84 21.72 -7.24
C MET A 185 -7.88 21.35 -6.17
N ASN A 186 -8.82 20.49 -6.52
CA ASN A 186 -9.81 19.97 -5.57
C ASN A 186 -10.46 18.69 -6.12
N GLY A 187 -9.92 17.53 -5.75
CA GLY A 187 -10.48 16.26 -6.21
C GLY A 187 -9.47 15.13 -6.28
N TRP A 188 -9.89 14.02 -6.88
CA TRP A 188 -9.06 12.85 -7.15
C TRP A 188 -8.42 12.93 -8.53
N TYR A 189 -7.09 12.88 -8.57
CA TYR A 189 -6.30 13.03 -9.78
C TYR A 189 -5.38 11.83 -9.99
N GLN A 190 -5.14 11.48 -11.26
CA GLN A 190 -4.06 10.59 -11.68
C GLN A 190 -3.09 11.38 -12.55
N PHE A 191 -1.81 11.29 -12.26
CA PHE A 191 -0.78 11.76 -13.17
C PHE A 191 -0.51 10.71 -14.25
N ASN A 192 -0.60 11.13 -15.50
CA ASN A 192 -0.32 10.30 -16.67
C ASN A 192 0.24 11.20 -17.78
N SER A 193 1.45 11.71 -17.58
CA SER A 193 2.16 12.50 -18.59
C SER A 193 3.53 11.91 -18.87
N SER A 194 4.15 12.34 -19.98
CA SER A 194 5.56 12.06 -20.25
C SER A 194 6.51 12.65 -19.20
N GLY A 195 6.03 13.63 -18.43
CA GLY A 195 6.76 14.25 -17.33
C GLY A 195 6.77 13.45 -16.04
N GLY A 196 5.87 12.49 -15.87
CA GLY A 196 5.81 11.61 -14.71
C GLY A 196 4.42 11.07 -14.39
N VAL A 197 4.37 10.04 -13.54
CA VAL A 197 3.13 9.29 -13.20
C VAL A 197 2.83 9.23 -11.70
N ARG A 198 3.74 9.76 -10.88
CA ARG A 198 3.59 9.82 -9.42
C ARG A 198 4.31 11.03 -8.84
N ILE A 199 3.88 11.45 -7.65
CA ILE A 199 4.55 12.53 -6.90
C ILE A 199 5.87 11.97 -6.35
N PRO A 200 7.00 12.69 -6.39
CA PRO A 200 8.25 12.23 -5.80
C PRO A 200 8.16 12.10 -4.27
N GLU A 201 8.83 11.11 -3.69
CA GLU A 201 8.92 10.86 -2.24
C GLU A 201 10.11 11.56 -1.56
N TYR A 202 10.81 12.42 -2.29
CA TYR A 202 11.98 13.16 -1.81
C TYR A 202 11.84 14.65 -2.07
N CYS A 203 12.60 15.43 -1.32
CA CYS A 203 12.67 16.87 -1.48
C CYS A 203 13.21 17.25 -2.87
N VAL A 204 12.32 17.75 -3.72
CA VAL A 204 12.67 18.24 -5.06
C VAL A 204 13.36 19.61 -4.95
N PRO A 205 14.51 19.85 -5.60
CA PRO A 205 15.18 21.16 -5.57
C PRO A 205 14.29 22.28 -6.10
N ILE A 206 14.41 23.49 -5.54
CA ILE A 206 13.68 24.68 -6.01
C ILE A 206 13.84 24.92 -7.53
N TYR A 207 12.86 25.62 -8.13
CA TYR A 207 12.83 25.94 -9.57
C TYR A 207 12.64 24.73 -10.51
N ARG A 208 12.03 23.65 -10.01
CA ARG A 208 11.65 22.45 -10.80
C ARG A 208 10.13 22.39 -11.03
N CYS A 209 9.70 21.50 -11.91
CA CYS A 209 8.28 21.28 -12.24
C CYS A 209 7.57 22.54 -12.76
N ASN A 210 8.33 23.38 -13.48
CA ASN A 210 7.93 24.71 -13.94
C ASN A 210 7.31 25.60 -12.84
N THR A 211 7.84 25.54 -11.62
CA THR A 211 7.35 26.34 -10.50
C THR A 211 8.50 26.85 -9.62
N TYR A 212 8.20 27.79 -8.73
CA TYR A 212 9.18 28.36 -7.80
C TYR A 212 9.47 27.39 -6.64
N ALA A 213 8.41 26.91 -5.99
CA ALA A 213 8.46 26.01 -4.84
C ALA A 213 7.79 24.66 -5.21
N PRO A 214 8.59 23.66 -5.61
CA PRO A 214 8.07 22.36 -6.00
C PRO A 214 7.46 21.62 -4.80
N VAL A 215 6.32 20.97 -5.03
CA VAL A 215 5.61 20.17 -4.03
C VAL A 215 5.92 18.68 -4.24
N TRP A 216 6.43 18.05 -3.21
CA TRP A 216 6.75 16.61 -3.12
C TRP A 216 5.96 15.96 -1.99
N MET A 217 5.98 14.63 -1.90
CA MET A 217 5.22 13.89 -0.89
C MET A 217 6.15 13.33 0.18
N ASN A 218 5.91 13.71 1.43
CA ASN A 218 6.58 13.13 2.58
C ASN A 218 5.88 11.84 3.01
N GLY A 219 6.56 10.71 2.81
CA GLY A 219 6.09 9.36 3.09
C GLY A 219 5.99 8.49 1.83
N ALA A 220 6.10 7.18 2.01
CA ALA A 220 6.06 6.23 0.90
C ALA A 220 4.64 6.11 0.29
N HIS A 221 4.54 5.86 -1.01
CA HIS A 221 3.26 5.53 -1.65
C HIS A 221 2.66 4.27 -1.00
N PRO A 222 1.32 4.20 -0.85
CA PRO A 222 0.65 3.03 -0.29
C PRO A 222 0.81 1.79 -1.17
N ALA A 223 0.71 0.60 -0.56
CA ALA A 223 0.40 -0.63 -1.27
C ALA A 223 -1.10 -0.70 -1.63
N ILE A 224 -1.47 -1.58 -2.57
CA ILE A 224 -2.89 -1.80 -2.95
C ILE A 224 -3.76 -2.17 -1.74
N THR A 225 -3.19 -2.89 -0.77
CA THR A 225 -3.88 -3.32 0.45
C THR A 225 -4.13 -2.19 1.45
N ASP A 226 -3.41 -1.08 1.35
CA ASP A 226 -3.49 0.01 2.33
C ASP A 226 -4.75 0.88 2.14
N GLY A 227 -5.42 0.75 0.99
CA GLY A 227 -6.59 1.56 0.65
C GLY A 227 -6.25 3.03 0.45
N ILE A 228 -7.08 3.92 1.00
CA ILE A 228 -6.85 5.37 0.98
C ILE A 228 -6.06 5.74 2.23
N VAL A 229 -4.84 6.25 2.04
CA VAL A 229 -3.96 6.70 3.12
C VAL A 229 -3.74 8.20 3.07
N ASN A 230 -3.53 8.82 4.22
CA ASN A 230 -3.11 10.21 4.29
C ASN A 230 -1.59 10.33 4.11
N ARG A 231 -1.16 11.40 3.44
CA ARG A 231 0.25 11.79 3.27
C ARG A 231 0.40 13.29 3.41
N THR A 232 1.61 13.74 3.70
CA THR A 232 1.92 15.17 3.78
C THR A 232 2.57 15.61 2.48
N ALA A 233 1.95 16.55 1.78
CA ALA A 233 2.59 17.25 0.67
C ALA A 233 3.42 18.41 1.25
N CYS A 234 4.68 18.48 0.83
CA CYS A 234 5.69 19.43 1.31
C CYS A 234 6.17 20.30 0.14
N ALA A 235 6.16 21.62 0.31
CA ALA A 235 6.72 22.55 -0.66
C ALA A 235 8.13 23.00 -0.24
N ASN A 236 9.12 22.84 -1.13
CA ASN A 236 10.50 23.26 -0.87
C ASN A 236 10.68 24.75 -1.19
N TRP A 237 11.10 25.55 -0.20
CA TRP A 237 11.41 26.97 -0.38
C TRP A 237 12.33 27.51 0.71
N GLY A 238 13.15 28.52 0.37
CA GLY A 238 13.91 29.29 1.37
C GLY A 238 14.94 28.49 2.19
N GLY A 239 15.36 27.32 1.69
CA GLY A 239 16.26 26.41 2.41
C GLY A 239 15.55 25.39 3.30
N ASP A 240 14.22 25.46 3.43
CA ASP A 240 13.40 24.44 4.09
C ASP A 240 12.69 23.57 3.03
N CYS A 241 12.99 22.27 3.07
CA CYS A 241 12.38 21.27 2.19
C CYS A 241 10.86 21.12 2.38
N CYS A 242 10.30 21.58 3.48
CA CYS A 242 8.87 21.46 3.78
C CYS A 242 8.31 22.77 4.39
N GLN A 243 8.70 23.91 3.81
CA GLN A 243 8.28 25.24 4.25
C GLN A 243 6.75 25.40 4.33
N TRP A 244 6.02 24.80 3.39
CA TRP A 244 4.56 24.72 3.43
C TRP A 244 4.09 23.28 3.35
N THR A 245 3.04 22.97 4.11
CA THR A 245 2.48 21.62 4.20
C THR A 245 0.99 21.60 3.88
N SER A 246 0.55 20.54 3.20
CA SER A 246 -0.87 20.21 3.07
C SER A 246 -1.07 18.71 3.28
N THR A 247 -2.24 18.31 3.80
CA THR A 247 -2.59 16.89 3.89
C THR A 247 -3.28 16.47 2.60
N ILE A 248 -2.75 15.43 1.96
CA ILE A 248 -3.32 14.80 0.77
C ILE A 248 -3.74 13.36 1.10
N GLN A 249 -4.58 12.77 0.26
CA GLN A 249 -4.88 11.34 0.33
C GLN A 249 -4.35 10.62 -0.90
N VAL A 250 -3.87 9.39 -0.74
CA VAL A 250 -3.29 8.61 -1.83
C VAL A 250 -3.87 7.21 -1.80
N LYS A 251 -4.17 6.65 -2.96
CA LYS A 251 -4.57 5.26 -3.13
C LYS A 251 -3.78 4.62 -4.27
N ALA A 252 -3.31 3.40 -4.04
CA ALA A 252 -2.75 2.55 -5.08
C ALA A 252 -3.87 1.80 -5.82
N CYS A 253 -3.79 1.75 -7.15
CA CYS A 253 -4.83 1.16 -8.00
C CYS A 253 -4.36 -0.15 -8.66
N PRO A 254 -5.29 -1.09 -8.98
CA PRO A 254 -4.95 -2.42 -9.49
C PRO A 254 -4.13 -2.47 -10.79
N LEU A 255 -4.11 -1.40 -11.59
CA LEU A 255 -3.30 -1.30 -12.82
C LEU A 255 -1.95 -0.60 -12.59
N GLY A 256 -1.51 -0.48 -11.34
CA GLY A 256 -0.18 0.01 -10.99
C GLY A 256 0.00 1.53 -11.09
N TYR A 257 -1.08 2.31 -11.14
CA TYR A 257 -1.02 3.76 -10.98
C TYR A 257 -1.55 4.17 -9.61
N TYR A 258 -1.32 5.44 -9.28
CA TYR A 258 -1.81 6.04 -8.04
C TYR A 258 -2.83 7.13 -8.35
N VAL A 259 -3.76 7.28 -7.43
CA VAL A 259 -4.69 8.41 -7.41
C VAL A 259 -4.48 9.22 -6.15
N TYR A 260 -4.54 10.54 -6.31
CA TYR A 260 -4.22 11.50 -5.27
C TYR A 260 -5.43 12.41 -5.08
N LYS A 261 -5.92 12.51 -3.85
CA LYS A 261 -6.85 13.57 -3.47
C LYS A 261 -6.05 14.82 -3.19
N LEU A 262 -5.97 15.69 -4.19
CA LEU A 262 -5.19 16.92 -4.12
C LEU A 262 -6.08 18.09 -3.75
N ILE A 263 -5.50 19.01 -2.99
CA ILE A 263 -6.10 20.29 -2.60
C ILE A 263 -5.22 21.44 -3.07
N GLY A 264 -5.84 22.61 -3.23
CA GLY A 264 -5.18 23.84 -3.64
C GLY A 264 -3.96 24.14 -2.77
N THR A 265 -2.84 24.49 -3.40
CA THR A 265 -1.60 24.79 -2.69
C THR A 265 -1.73 26.06 -1.83
N PRO A 266 -1.19 26.09 -0.60
CA PRO A 266 -1.55 27.08 0.42
C PRO A 266 -0.91 28.48 0.26
N ALA A 267 -0.20 28.76 -0.83
CA ALA A 267 0.53 30.02 -0.99
C ALA A 267 -0.31 31.13 -1.63
N SER A 268 -0.12 32.37 -1.19
CA SER A 268 -0.66 33.56 -1.84
C SER A 268 0.09 33.81 -3.16
N GLY A 269 -0.50 33.42 -4.29
CA GLY A 269 0.07 33.60 -5.64
C GLY A 269 0.50 32.30 -6.31
N CYS A 270 1.07 32.40 -7.51
CA CYS A 270 1.35 31.24 -8.39
C CYS A 270 2.77 30.70 -8.19
N TYR A 271 3.00 30.04 -7.05
CA TYR A 271 4.36 29.65 -6.64
C TYR A 271 4.56 28.15 -6.42
N LEU A 272 3.49 27.36 -6.26
CA LEU A 272 3.55 25.95 -5.84
C LEU A 272 2.82 25.02 -6.81
N THR A 273 3.48 23.93 -7.18
CA THR A 273 2.98 22.89 -8.10
C THR A 273 3.33 21.49 -7.58
N TYR A 274 2.39 20.56 -7.67
CA TYR A 274 2.64 19.13 -7.45
C TYR A 274 3.54 18.59 -8.56
N CYS A 275 4.76 18.24 -8.17
CA CYS A 275 5.73 17.62 -9.05
C CYS A 275 5.34 16.19 -9.38
N THR A 276 5.81 15.74 -10.55
CA THR A 276 5.77 14.34 -10.94
C THR A 276 7.15 13.87 -11.32
N GLU A 277 7.39 12.58 -11.12
CA GLU A 277 8.59 11.93 -11.61
C GLU A 277 8.24 10.76 -12.51
N THR A 278 9.10 10.56 -13.50
CA THR A 278 9.18 9.31 -14.23
C THR A 278 9.96 8.34 -13.35
N THR A 279 9.40 7.17 -13.09
CA THR A 279 10.14 6.13 -12.39
C THR A 279 11.36 5.78 -13.24
N SER A 280 12.58 6.07 -12.76
CA SER A 280 13.83 5.57 -13.34
C SER A 280 13.97 4.04 -13.22
N SER A 281 12.96 3.37 -12.66
CA SER A 281 12.80 1.92 -12.63
C SER A 281 11.32 1.57 -12.39
N SER A 282 10.68 0.91 -13.35
CA SER A 282 9.28 0.51 -13.37
C SER A 282 8.70 0.03 -12.02
N THR A 283 7.74 0.76 -11.49
CA THR A 283 6.78 0.23 -10.49
C THR A 283 5.36 0.69 -10.84
N THR A 284 4.88 0.33 -12.02
CA THR A 284 3.51 -0.20 -12.14
C THR A 284 3.56 -1.59 -11.49
N ILE A 285 2.92 -1.78 -10.34
CA ILE A 285 2.99 -3.03 -9.57
C ILE A 285 2.68 -4.21 -10.51
N GLY A 286 3.71 -4.97 -10.87
CA GLY A 286 3.59 -6.18 -11.68
C GLY A 286 3.69 -6.05 -13.20
N LEU A 287 3.79 -4.85 -13.80
CA LEU A 287 3.91 -4.69 -15.26
C LEU A 287 5.29 -4.19 -15.67
N VAL A 288 5.78 -4.65 -16.82
CA VAL A 288 6.98 -4.12 -17.45
C VAL A 288 6.54 -3.14 -18.52
N CYS A 289 6.95 -1.89 -18.38
CA CYS A 289 6.57 -0.83 -19.30
C CYS A 289 7.79 -0.29 -20.04
N THR A 290 7.65 -0.12 -21.35
CA THR A 290 8.69 0.37 -22.24
C THR A 290 8.20 1.62 -22.96
N ILE A 291 9.10 2.57 -23.18
CA ILE A 291 8.85 3.77 -23.96
C ILE A 291 9.47 3.56 -25.34
N SER A 292 8.65 3.61 -26.38
CA SER A 292 9.10 3.61 -27.77
C SER A 292 8.42 4.75 -28.53
N LEU A 293 9.21 5.64 -29.12
CA LEU A 293 8.75 6.77 -29.94
C LEU A 293 7.66 7.64 -29.26
N GLY A 294 7.79 7.89 -27.95
CA GLY A 294 6.82 8.68 -27.19
C GLY A 294 5.50 7.97 -26.86
N SER A 295 5.36 6.70 -27.26
CA SER A 295 4.23 5.83 -26.88
C SER A 295 4.61 4.90 -25.73
N TYR A 296 3.69 4.79 -24.76
CA TYR A 296 3.85 3.98 -23.56
C TYR A 296 3.17 2.62 -23.76
N SER A 297 3.94 1.53 -23.76
CA SER A 297 3.40 0.17 -23.84
C SER A 297 3.83 -0.65 -22.62
N CYS A 298 2.87 -1.32 -22.00
CA CYS A 298 3.11 -2.20 -20.86
C CYS A 298 2.72 -3.63 -21.21
N TYR A 299 3.48 -4.58 -20.68
CA TYR A 299 3.14 -5.99 -20.73
C TYR A 299 3.31 -6.64 -19.36
N ASP A 300 2.52 -7.68 -19.11
CA ASP A 300 2.65 -8.49 -17.91
C ASP A 300 3.66 -9.62 -18.16
N PRO A 301 4.78 -9.72 -17.40
CA PRO A 301 5.70 -10.83 -17.54
C PRO A 301 5.11 -12.18 -17.09
N CYS A 302 4.00 -12.21 -16.35
CA CYS A 302 3.21 -13.43 -16.14
C CYS A 302 2.53 -13.90 -17.43
N VAL A 303 2.30 -13.03 -18.41
CA VAL A 303 1.73 -13.43 -19.71
C VAL A 303 2.84 -13.60 -20.74
N ASN A 304 3.73 -12.60 -20.85
CA ASN A 304 4.81 -12.57 -21.83
C ASN A 304 6.15 -12.95 -21.21
N ARG A 305 6.48 -14.24 -21.30
CA ARG A 305 7.70 -14.86 -20.75
C ARG A 305 8.13 -16.05 -21.59
N THR A 306 9.39 -16.44 -21.43
CA THR A 306 9.91 -17.70 -21.93
C THR A 306 9.76 -18.79 -20.87
N VAL A 307 9.21 -19.94 -21.24
CA VAL A 307 9.10 -21.09 -20.33
C VAL A 307 10.31 -22.00 -20.53
N LEU A 308 11.03 -22.27 -19.44
CA LEU A 308 12.18 -23.15 -19.40
C LEU A 308 11.76 -24.53 -18.87
N ASN A 309 11.90 -25.56 -19.70
CA ASN A 309 11.63 -26.95 -19.35
C ASN A 309 12.91 -27.77 -19.42
N GLU A 310 13.80 -27.52 -18.47
CA GLU A 310 15.17 -28.02 -18.47
C GLU A 310 15.45 -28.77 -17.16
N PRO A 311 15.13 -30.08 -17.09
CA PRO A 311 15.25 -30.86 -15.86
C PRO A 311 16.65 -30.87 -15.23
N TRP A 312 17.69 -30.63 -16.05
CA TRP A 312 19.07 -30.57 -15.61
C TRP A 312 19.36 -29.43 -14.62
N ARG A 313 18.47 -28.43 -14.51
CA ARG A 313 18.55 -27.31 -13.56
C ARG A 313 18.29 -27.68 -12.11
N SER A 314 17.85 -28.90 -11.81
CA SER A 314 17.59 -29.29 -10.43
C SER A 314 18.81 -29.15 -9.53
N ALA A 315 18.63 -28.55 -8.35
CA ALA A 315 19.64 -28.50 -7.30
C ALA A 315 20.12 -29.89 -6.84
N ASN A 316 19.33 -30.93 -7.10
CA ASN A 316 19.70 -32.33 -6.80
C ASN A 316 20.56 -32.99 -7.88
N ASN A 317 20.70 -32.38 -9.06
CA ASN A 317 21.53 -32.94 -10.12
C ASN A 317 22.99 -32.57 -9.89
N THR A 318 23.88 -33.56 -10.02
CA THR A 318 25.33 -33.33 -10.01
C THR A 318 25.86 -33.10 -11.43
N LEU A 319 26.97 -32.38 -11.55
CA LEU A 319 27.70 -32.18 -12.80
C LEU A 319 28.15 -33.54 -13.40
N TYR A 320 27.64 -33.89 -14.60
CA TYR A 320 27.86 -35.22 -15.20
C TYR A 320 28.90 -35.26 -16.35
N GLN A 321 29.32 -34.13 -16.95
CA GLN A 321 30.49 -34.04 -17.86
C GLN A 321 30.72 -32.61 -18.39
N THR A 322 29.74 -32.05 -19.11
CA THR A 322 29.83 -30.70 -19.69
C THR A 322 28.95 -29.76 -18.88
N ALA A 323 29.57 -28.76 -18.26
CA ALA A 323 28.84 -27.75 -17.52
C ALA A 323 27.88 -26.97 -18.43
N LYS A 324 26.67 -26.75 -17.94
CA LYS A 324 25.71 -25.81 -18.51
C LYS A 324 26.05 -24.40 -18.03
N CYS A 325 25.62 -23.40 -18.80
CA CYS A 325 25.73 -22.00 -18.42
C CYS A 325 24.58 -21.17 -18.96
N ASP A 326 24.27 -20.11 -18.23
CA ASP A 326 23.19 -19.17 -18.51
C ASP A 326 23.74 -17.78 -18.92
N SER A 327 24.91 -17.73 -19.56
CA SER A 327 25.57 -16.46 -19.95
C SER A 327 24.81 -15.66 -21.01
N SER A 328 23.91 -16.30 -21.76
CA SER A 328 23.10 -15.69 -22.82
C SER A 328 21.69 -15.30 -22.37
N MET A 329 21.32 -15.51 -21.10
CA MET A 329 19.98 -15.18 -20.62
C MET A 329 19.74 -13.67 -20.62
N ASN A 330 18.58 -13.26 -21.14
CA ASN A 330 18.17 -11.86 -21.16
C ASN A 330 16.65 -11.78 -21.37
N GLY A 331 15.90 -11.69 -20.29
CA GLY A 331 14.44 -11.60 -20.38
C GLY A 331 13.72 -12.15 -19.16
N TRP A 332 12.40 -12.32 -19.31
CA TRP A 332 11.53 -12.91 -18.30
C TRP A 332 11.35 -14.40 -18.56
N TYR A 333 11.65 -15.22 -17.55
CA TYR A 333 11.62 -16.67 -17.61
C TYR A 333 10.72 -17.28 -16.53
N GLN A 334 10.04 -18.37 -16.86
CA GLN A 334 9.38 -19.26 -15.89
C GLN A 334 10.08 -20.62 -15.92
N PHE A 335 10.42 -21.17 -14.76
CA PHE A 335 10.83 -22.55 -14.65
C PHE A 335 9.61 -23.46 -14.54
N ASN A 336 9.50 -24.43 -15.44
CA ASN A 336 8.44 -25.43 -15.42
C ASN A 336 9.00 -26.76 -15.94
N SER A 337 9.73 -27.46 -15.07
CA SER A 337 10.34 -28.74 -15.39
C SER A 337 10.22 -29.72 -14.23
N SER A 338 10.49 -31.01 -14.48
CA SER A 338 10.63 -32.01 -13.42
C SER A 338 11.84 -31.75 -12.49
N GLY A 339 12.78 -30.89 -12.91
CA GLY A 339 13.92 -30.49 -12.09
C GLY A 339 13.61 -29.38 -11.09
N GLY A 340 12.42 -28.78 -11.14
CA GLY A 340 12.01 -27.69 -10.27
C GLY A 340 11.25 -26.59 -11.00
N VAL A 341 10.58 -25.74 -10.23
CA VAL A 341 9.70 -24.65 -10.73
C VAL A 341 10.04 -23.27 -10.16
N ARG A 342 11.07 -23.18 -9.30
CA ARG A 342 11.49 -21.92 -8.67
C ARG A 342 12.97 -21.96 -8.29
N ILE A 343 13.65 -20.82 -8.28
CA ILE A 343 15.07 -20.76 -7.89
C ILE A 343 15.18 -21.03 -6.37
N PRO A 344 16.10 -21.89 -5.89
CA PRO A 344 16.28 -22.12 -4.46
C PRO A 344 16.57 -20.85 -3.66
N GLU A 345 15.95 -20.72 -2.48
CA GLU A 345 16.22 -19.62 -1.52
C GLU A 345 17.39 -19.93 -0.55
N TYR A 346 18.14 -20.98 -0.85
CA TYR A 346 19.24 -21.47 -0.02
C TYR A 346 20.50 -21.68 -0.86
N CYS A 347 21.65 -21.64 -0.21
CA CYS A 347 22.93 -21.88 -0.84
C CYS A 347 23.03 -23.31 -1.40
N VAL A 348 22.99 -23.43 -2.72
CA VAL A 348 23.11 -24.71 -3.42
C VAL A 348 24.58 -25.15 -3.45
N PRO A 349 24.93 -26.41 -3.10
CA PRO A 349 26.32 -26.88 -3.09
C PRO A 349 27.00 -26.84 -4.46
N VAL A 350 28.30 -26.51 -4.50
CA VAL A 350 29.11 -26.54 -5.74
C VAL A 350 28.95 -27.85 -6.52
N TYR A 351 29.06 -27.80 -7.84
CA TYR A 351 28.83 -28.93 -8.76
C TYR A 351 27.38 -29.42 -8.87
N SER A 352 26.41 -28.65 -8.36
CA SER A 352 24.99 -28.95 -8.52
C SER A 352 24.39 -28.29 -9.78
N CYS A 353 23.15 -28.67 -10.11
CA CYS A 353 22.38 -28.18 -11.27
C CYS A 353 23.15 -28.16 -12.60
N ASN A 354 24.01 -29.18 -12.78
CA ASN A 354 24.86 -29.37 -13.96
C ASN A 354 25.80 -28.19 -14.26
N THR A 355 26.28 -27.49 -13.24
CA THR A 355 27.28 -26.41 -13.41
C THR A 355 28.37 -26.49 -12.35
N HIS A 356 29.41 -25.67 -12.49
CA HIS A 356 30.48 -25.57 -11.50
C HIS A 356 30.03 -24.74 -10.29
N ALA A 357 29.53 -23.53 -10.55
CA ALA A 357 29.09 -22.56 -9.57
C ALA A 357 27.56 -22.34 -9.67
N PRO A 358 26.75 -23.06 -8.89
CA PRO A 358 25.30 -22.95 -8.92
C PRO A 358 24.83 -21.58 -8.43
N VAL A 359 23.83 -21.02 -9.11
CA VAL A 359 23.21 -19.75 -8.76
C VAL A 359 21.88 -19.99 -8.04
N TRP A 360 21.78 -19.45 -6.84
CA TRP A 360 20.59 -19.47 -5.99
C TRP A 360 20.12 -18.03 -5.69
N MET A 361 18.93 -17.88 -5.13
CA MET A 361 18.35 -16.57 -4.84
C MET A 361 18.45 -16.24 -3.35
N ASN A 362 19.15 -15.16 -3.04
CA ASN A 362 19.19 -14.62 -1.68
C ASN A 362 17.99 -13.70 -1.43
N GLY A 363 17.10 -14.15 -0.56
CA GLY A 363 15.82 -13.54 -0.22
C GLY A 363 14.64 -14.45 -0.55
N THR A 364 13.48 -14.18 0.05
CA THR A 364 12.27 -14.98 -0.16
C THR A 364 11.57 -14.63 -1.47
N HIS A 365 10.90 -15.60 -2.08
CA HIS A 365 10.00 -15.34 -3.21
C HIS A 365 8.91 -14.35 -2.80
N PRO A 366 8.55 -13.42 -3.70
CA PRO A 366 7.46 -12.48 -3.45
C PRO A 366 6.11 -13.21 -3.30
N VAL A 367 5.14 -12.58 -2.65
CA VAL A 367 3.73 -12.94 -2.80
C VAL A 367 3.11 -12.14 -3.96
N ILE A 368 1.92 -12.54 -4.43
CA ILE A 368 1.23 -11.91 -5.58
C ILE A 368 1.12 -10.39 -5.44
N THR A 369 0.96 -9.89 -4.20
CA THR A 369 0.79 -8.47 -3.88
C THR A 369 2.08 -7.66 -3.95
N ASP A 370 3.25 -8.29 -3.94
CA ASP A 370 4.54 -7.57 -3.93
C ASP A 370 4.91 -6.99 -5.30
N GLY A 371 4.25 -7.44 -6.37
CA GLY A 371 4.56 -7.03 -7.74
C GLY A 371 5.93 -7.53 -8.22
N ILE A 372 6.67 -6.67 -8.92
CA ILE A 372 8.04 -6.98 -9.37
C ILE A 372 9.00 -6.51 -8.28
N VAL A 373 9.70 -7.44 -7.65
CA VAL A 373 10.68 -7.16 -6.60
C VAL A 373 12.09 -7.47 -7.08
N ASN A 374 13.07 -6.71 -6.59
CA ASN A 374 14.48 -7.04 -6.82
C ASN A 374 14.93 -8.11 -5.81
N ARG A 375 15.77 -9.04 -6.26
CA ARG A 375 16.46 -10.05 -5.45
C ARG A 375 17.90 -10.17 -5.88
N THR A 376 18.73 -10.72 -5.00
CA THR A 376 20.14 -10.97 -5.31
C THR A 376 20.30 -12.42 -5.72
N ALA A 377 20.76 -12.67 -6.93
CA ALA A 377 21.23 -13.98 -7.35
C ALA A 377 22.68 -14.15 -6.88
N CYS A 378 22.96 -15.24 -6.16
CA CYS A 378 24.24 -15.56 -5.55
C CYS A 378 24.81 -16.82 -6.18
N ALA A 379 26.04 -16.76 -6.67
CA ALA A 379 26.76 -17.93 -7.14
C ALA A 379 27.65 -18.51 -6.04
N ASN A 380 27.50 -19.80 -5.75
CA ASN A 380 28.33 -20.49 -4.75
C ASN A 380 29.64 -20.99 -5.38
N TRP A 381 30.79 -20.59 -4.82
CA TRP A 381 32.11 -21.04 -5.27
C TRP A 381 33.17 -20.95 -4.17
N LEU A 382 34.10 -21.92 -4.14
CA LEU A 382 35.28 -21.95 -3.25
C LEU A 382 34.98 -21.65 -1.77
N GLY A 383 33.89 -22.21 -1.25
CA GLY A 383 33.48 -22.04 0.16
C GLY A 383 32.77 -20.72 0.46
N ASN A 384 32.56 -19.85 -0.53
CA ASN A 384 31.71 -18.67 -0.42
C ASN A 384 30.38 -18.90 -1.15
N CYS A 385 29.29 -18.97 -0.38
CA CYS A 385 27.94 -19.14 -0.89
C CYS A 385 27.46 -18.03 -1.83
N CYS A 386 28.10 -16.86 -1.82
CA CYS A 386 27.72 -15.74 -2.66
C CYS A 386 28.98 -15.04 -3.20
N GLN A 387 29.83 -15.81 -3.89
CA GLN A 387 31.09 -15.33 -4.45
C GLN A 387 30.86 -14.29 -5.56
N TRP A 388 29.84 -14.50 -6.39
CA TRP A 388 29.40 -13.55 -7.40
C TRP A 388 27.93 -13.23 -7.21
N THR A 389 27.59 -11.97 -7.46
CA THR A 389 26.24 -11.44 -7.30
C THR A 389 25.74 -10.79 -8.57
N SER A 390 24.46 -10.97 -8.86
CA SER A 390 23.72 -10.15 -9.82
C SER A 390 22.35 -9.79 -9.25
N THR A 391 21.82 -8.65 -9.66
CA THR A 391 20.45 -8.26 -9.32
C THR A 391 19.50 -8.88 -10.34
N ILE A 392 18.52 -9.64 -9.85
CA ILE A 392 17.41 -10.18 -10.65
C ILE A 392 16.10 -9.53 -10.21
N GLN A 393 15.08 -9.63 -11.05
CA GLN A 393 13.71 -9.23 -10.68
C GLN A 393 12.82 -10.46 -10.62
N VAL A 394 11.89 -10.51 -9.67
CA VAL A 394 11.01 -11.65 -9.45
C VAL A 394 9.57 -11.17 -9.29
N LYS A 395 8.61 -11.88 -9.88
CA LYS A 395 7.19 -11.63 -9.70
C LYS A 395 6.45 -12.95 -9.45
N ALA A 396 5.53 -12.94 -8.49
CA ALA A 396 4.58 -14.02 -8.26
C ALA A 396 3.35 -13.87 -9.16
N CYS A 397 2.89 -14.96 -9.77
CA CYS A 397 1.78 -14.95 -10.73
C CYS A 397 0.52 -15.65 -10.17
N PRO A 398 -0.69 -15.27 -10.63
CA PRO A 398 -1.96 -15.75 -10.07
C PRO A 398 -2.19 -17.27 -10.07
N LEU A 399 -1.49 -18.02 -10.94
CA LEU A 399 -1.59 -19.49 -11.01
C LEU A 399 -0.51 -20.21 -10.18
N GLY A 400 0.10 -19.52 -9.21
CA GLY A 400 1.03 -20.13 -8.24
C GLY A 400 2.45 -20.38 -8.77
N TYR A 401 2.82 -19.79 -9.92
CA TYR A 401 4.19 -19.85 -10.44
C TYR A 401 4.89 -18.49 -10.34
N TYR A 402 6.20 -18.49 -10.58
CA TYR A 402 7.04 -17.32 -10.54
C TYR A 402 7.65 -17.03 -11.89
N VAL A 403 7.88 -15.75 -12.16
CA VAL A 403 8.64 -15.29 -13.31
C VAL A 403 9.83 -14.47 -12.84
N TYR A 404 10.96 -14.67 -13.52
CA TYR A 404 12.25 -14.12 -13.15
C TYR A 404 12.81 -13.33 -14.33
N LYS A 405 13.18 -12.08 -14.11
CA LYS A 405 13.98 -11.32 -15.05
C LYS A 405 15.43 -11.68 -14.82
N LEU A 406 15.95 -12.53 -15.69
CA LEU A 406 17.29 -13.08 -15.59
C LEU A 406 18.19 -12.41 -16.63
N ILE A 407 19.42 -12.15 -16.21
CA ILE A 407 20.50 -11.65 -17.05
C ILE A 407 21.61 -12.69 -17.11
N GLY A 408 22.43 -12.58 -18.16
CA GLY A 408 23.58 -13.44 -18.39
C GLY A 408 24.44 -13.55 -17.15
N THR A 409 24.74 -14.77 -16.72
CA THR A 409 25.60 -15.00 -15.57
C THR A 409 27.00 -14.43 -15.83
N PRO A 410 27.62 -13.75 -14.84
CA PRO A 410 28.93 -13.14 -15.02
C PRO A 410 30.04 -14.18 -15.23
N GLY A 411 31.04 -13.83 -16.06
CA GLY A 411 32.22 -14.64 -16.33
C GLY A 411 32.33 -15.09 -17.79
N SER A 412 33.57 -15.17 -18.30
CA SER A 412 33.87 -15.61 -19.68
C SER A 412 33.88 -17.15 -19.83
N ALA A 413 33.90 -17.89 -18.73
CA ALA A 413 33.87 -19.35 -18.72
C ALA A 413 32.46 -19.87 -18.39
N CYS A 414 31.97 -20.86 -19.14
CA CYS A 414 30.66 -21.50 -18.96
C CYS A 414 30.59 -22.29 -17.64
N SER A 415 30.32 -21.58 -16.53
CA SER A 415 30.50 -22.12 -15.18
C SER A 415 29.37 -21.81 -14.20
N LEU A 416 28.37 -21.00 -14.59
CA LEU A 416 27.27 -20.56 -13.72
C LEU A 416 25.91 -20.82 -14.37
N THR A 417 24.97 -21.38 -13.60
CA THR A 417 23.56 -21.56 -14.00
C THR A 417 22.60 -21.25 -12.86
N TYR A 418 21.42 -20.72 -13.19
CA TYR A 418 20.31 -20.61 -12.26
C TYR A 418 19.71 -21.99 -12.01
N CYS A 419 19.81 -22.47 -10.77
CA CYS A 419 19.24 -23.75 -10.37
C CYS A 419 17.74 -23.64 -10.08
N THR A 420 17.07 -24.80 -10.02
CA THR A 420 15.66 -24.96 -9.64
C THR A 420 15.44 -26.05 -8.60
#